data_AF-A0A3N9TP82-F1
#
_entry.id   AF-A0A3N9TP82-F1
#
_cell.length_a   1.000
_cell.length_b   1.000
_cell.length_c   1.000
_cell.angle_alpha   90.00
_cell.angle_beta   90.00
_cell.angle_gamma   90.00
#
_symmetry.space_group_name_H-M   'P 1'
#
loop_
_entity.id
_entity.type
_entity.pdbx_description
1 polymer ?
#
loop_
_entity_poly.entity_id
_entity_poly.type
_entity_poly.pdbx_seq_one_letter_code
_entity_poly.pdbx_strand_id
1 'polypeptide(L)'
;MTFNEFSEYMSENLTTKDSFYQKALEFQNEKNKKRPPAKRWKDTKLDRAVNAMWQDIMKTMYDKIKPSIKRDAPDLHQAWLDYFVKYNILESMDEALSEIEFD
;
A
#
# COMPACT_ATOMS: atom_id res chain seq x y z
N MET A 1 -5.60 7.92 -13.65
CA MET A 1 -6.09 7.03 -12.59
C MET A 1 -6.55 7.81 -11.36
N THR A 2 -7.71 7.46 -10.82
CA THR A 2 -8.16 7.81 -9.46
C THR A 2 -7.31 7.07 -8.42
N PHE A 3 -7.45 7.42 -7.13
CA PHE A 3 -6.75 6.69 -6.07
C PHE A 3 -7.19 5.22 -5.99
N ASN A 4 -8.49 4.94 -6.18
CA ASN A 4 -9.02 3.57 -6.11
C ASN A 4 -8.45 2.72 -7.24
N GLU A 5 -8.46 3.23 -8.48
CA GLU A 5 -7.88 2.54 -9.63
C GLU A 5 -6.38 2.27 -9.44
N PHE A 6 -5.65 3.25 -8.88
CA PHE A 6 -4.23 3.06 -8.55
C PHE A 6 -4.04 1.98 -7.48
N SER A 7 -4.82 2.03 -6.39
CA SER A 7 -4.71 1.09 -5.27
C SER A 7 -5.05 -0.34 -5.70
N GLU A 8 -6.04 -0.51 -6.58
CA GLU A 8 -6.41 -1.78 -7.19
C GLU A 8 -5.31 -2.28 -8.12
N TYR A 9 -4.82 -1.45 -9.05
CA TYR A 9 -3.71 -1.80 -9.93
C TYR A 9 -2.47 -2.25 -9.14
N MET A 10 -2.06 -1.49 -8.12
CA MET A 10 -0.92 -1.87 -7.28
C MET A 10 -1.19 -3.16 -6.51
N SER A 11 -2.42 -3.35 -6.03
CA SER A 11 -2.81 -4.55 -5.31
C SER A 11 -2.79 -5.83 -6.15
N GLU A 12 -2.97 -5.72 -7.46
CA GLU A 12 -2.95 -6.84 -8.42
C GLU A 12 -1.55 -7.13 -8.97
N ASN A 13 -0.67 -6.12 -9.01
CA ASN A 13 0.62 -6.20 -9.69
C ASN A 13 1.83 -6.26 -8.74
N LEU A 14 1.69 -5.82 -7.49
CA LEU A 14 2.77 -5.93 -6.49
C LEU A 14 2.86 -7.35 -5.94
N THR A 15 4.06 -7.93 -5.99
CA THR A 15 4.32 -9.28 -5.48
C THR A 15 4.49 -9.30 -3.96
N THR A 16 4.79 -8.15 -3.36
CA THR A 16 5.10 -7.99 -1.93
C THR A 16 3.89 -7.69 -1.05
N LYS A 17 2.69 -7.63 -1.64
CA LYS A 17 1.46 -7.39 -0.90
C LYS A 17 1.25 -8.41 0.22
N ASP A 18 1.35 -9.70 -0.08
CA ASP A 18 1.07 -10.74 0.93
C ASP A 18 2.08 -10.70 2.09
N SER A 19 3.37 -10.51 1.80
CA SER A 19 4.40 -10.39 2.82
C SER A 19 4.23 -9.12 3.66
N PHE A 20 3.83 -8.00 3.05
CA PHE A 20 3.44 -6.79 3.76
C PHE A 20 2.30 -7.06 4.75
N TYR A 21 1.22 -7.71 4.31
CA TYR A 21 0.07 -8.00 5.17
C TYR A 21 0.45 -8.92 6.34
N GLN A 22 1.33 -9.90 6.11
CA GLN A 22 1.86 -10.76 7.17
C GLN A 22 2.63 -9.94 8.21
N LYS A 23 3.63 -9.17 7.79
CA LYS A 23 4.43 -8.31 8.69
C LYS A 23 3.56 -7.31 9.45
N ALA A 24 2.59 -6.69 8.78
CA ALA A 24 1.69 -5.71 9.39
C ALA A 24 0.75 -6.35 10.41
N LEU A 25 0.28 -7.58 10.14
CA LEU A 25 -0.54 -8.35 11.08
C LEU A 25 0.27 -8.74 12.32
N GLU A 26 1.50 -9.20 12.16
CA GLU A 26 2.41 -9.50 13.27
C GLU A 26 2.63 -8.26 14.14
N PHE A 27 2.96 -7.13 13.53
CA PHE A 27 3.12 -5.85 14.21
C PHE A 27 1.87 -5.44 15.01
N GLN A 28 0.68 -5.51 14.39
CA GLN A 28 -0.56 -5.17 15.08
C GLN A 28 -0.87 -6.15 16.21
N ASN A 29 -0.54 -7.43 16.05
CA ASN A 29 -0.69 -8.43 17.11
C ASN A 29 0.24 -8.15 18.29
N GLU A 30 1.51 -7.79 18.06
CA GLU A 30 2.44 -7.42 19.12
C GLU A 30 1.95 -6.18 19.89
N LYS A 31 1.42 -5.17 19.18
CA LYS A 31 0.77 -4.01 19.82
C LYS A 31 -0.49 -4.42 20.59
N ASN A 32 -1.26 -5.38 20.07
CA ASN A 32 -2.47 -5.86 20.71
C ASN A 32 -2.19 -6.65 21.99
N LYS A 33 -1.13 -7.47 22.02
CA LYS A 33 -0.69 -8.23 23.21
C LYS A 33 -0.39 -7.32 24.40
N LYS A 34 0.20 -6.16 24.13
CA LYS A 34 0.52 -5.12 25.13
C LYS A 34 -0.73 -4.43 25.71
N ARG A 35 -1.92 -4.61 25.11
CA ARG A 35 -3.18 -4.07 25.66
C ARG A 35 -3.66 -4.89 26.85
N PRO A 36 -4.34 -4.26 27.83
CA PRO A 36 -5.05 -5.00 28.88
C PRO A 36 -5.99 -6.05 28.26
N PRO A 37 -6.12 -7.27 28.84
CA PRO A 37 -6.88 -8.36 28.24
C PRO A 37 -8.28 -7.98 27.78
N ALA A 38 -9.03 -7.24 28.60
CA ALA A 38 -10.38 -6.77 28.29
C ALA A 38 -10.45 -5.74 27.14
N LYS A 39 -9.33 -5.13 26.73
CA LYS A 39 -9.22 -4.14 25.66
C LYS A 39 -8.51 -4.65 24.42
N ARG A 40 -8.12 -5.93 24.38
CA ARG A 40 -7.52 -6.54 23.20
C ARG A 40 -8.52 -6.53 22.05
N TRP A 41 -8.05 -6.14 20.88
CA TRP A 41 -8.80 -6.15 19.64
C TRP A 41 -9.06 -7.59 19.22
N LYS A 42 -10.26 -7.81 18.69
CA LYS A 42 -10.62 -9.04 17.96
C LYS A 42 -10.07 -8.97 16.54
N ASP A 43 -9.99 -10.12 15.88
CA ASP A 43 -9.43 -10.29 14.53
C ASP A 43 -9.99 -9.29 13.53
N THR A 44 -11.32 -9.13 13.47
CA THR A 44 -11.97 -8.13 12.58
C THR A 44 -11.43 -6.69 12.71
N LYS A 45 -10.94 -6.31 13.90
CA LYS A 45 -10.37 -4.97 14.13
C LYS A 45 -8.88 -4.95 13.83
N LEU A 46 -8.17 -6.06 14.02
CA LEU A 46 -6.79 -6.22 13.54
C LEU A 46 -6.75 -6.16 12.02
N ASP A 47 -7.61 -6.90 11.33
CA ASP A 47 -7.70 -6.90 9.86
C ASP A 47 -7.98 -5.50 9.32
N ARG A 48 -8.90 -4.75 9.94
CA ARG A 48 -9.16 -3.35 9.56
C ARG A 48 -7.95 -2.45 9.78
N ALA A 49 -7.18 -2.67 10.84
CA ALA A 49 -5.98 -1.90 11.10
C ALA A 49 -4.86 -2.23 10.10
N VAL A 50 -4.68 -3.49 9.73
CA VAL A 50 -3.73 -3.92 8.70
C VAL A 50 -4.12 -3.35 7.33
N ASN A 51 -5.41 -3.45 6.96
CA ASN A 51 -5.92 -2.84 5.73
C ASN A 51 -5.69 -1.32 5.71
N ALA A 52 -5.89 -0.62 6.83
CA ALA A 52 -5.60 0.80 6.92
C ALA A 52 -4.12 1.11 6.67
N MET A 53 -3.19 0.31 7.23
CA MET A 53 -1.76 0.48 6.98
C MET A 53 -1.41 0.32 5.49
N TRP A 54 -2.02 -0.66 4.79
CA TRP A 54 -1.86 -0.79 3.34
C TRP A 54 -2.38 0.43 2.58
N GLN A 55 -3.59 0.89 2.91
CA GLN A 55 -4.19 2.06 2.26
C GLN A 55 -3.36 3.33 2.48
N ASP A 56 -2.79 3.53 3.67
CA ASP A 56 -1.95 4.68 3.99
C ASP A 56 -0.67 4.72 3.12
N ILE A 57 -0.07 3.55 2.89
CA ILE A 57 1.13 3.43 2.04
C ILE A 57 0.75 3.64 0.57
N MET A 58 -0.32 3.00 0.09
CA MET A 58 -0.84 3.24 -1.27
C MET A 58 -1.14 4.72 -1.49
N LYS A 59 -1.75 5.38 -0.50
CA LYS A 59 -2.10 6.80 -0.57
C LYS A 59 -0.85 7.67 -0.65
N THR A 60 0.13 7.39 0.19
CA THR A 60 1.43 8.07 0.18
C THR A 60 2.11 7.95 -1.19
N MET A 61 2.10 6.76 -1.79
CA MET A 61 2.72 6.53 -3.10
C MET A 61 1.94 7.20 -4.24
N TYR A 62 0.61 7.10 -4.22
CA TYR A 62 -0.24 7.80 -5.17
C TYR A 62 0.01 9.31 -5.15
N ASP A 63 0.09 9.92 -3.97
CA ASP A 63 0.31 11.36 -3.81
C ASP A 63 1.72 11.79 -4.24
N LYS A 64 2.71 10.90 -4.14
CA LYS A 64 4.08 11.13 -4.66
C LYS A 64 4.14 11.07 -6.20
N ILE A 65 3.45 10.12 -6.83
CA ILE A 65 3.51 9.91 -8.28
C ILE A 65 2.59 10.86 -9.04
N LYS A 66 1.38 11.11 -8.52
CA LYS A 66 0.33 11.89 -9.20
C LYS A 66 0.81 13.25 -9.74
N PRO A 67 1.66 14.04 -9.04
CA PRO A 67 2.17 15.30 -9.57
C PRO A 67 3.03 15.16 -10.82
N SER A 68 3.67 14.00 -11.03
CA SER A 68 4.50 13.72 -12.21
C SER A 68 3.70 13.32 -13.44
N ILE A 69 2.40 13.03 -13.28
CA ILE A 69 1.52 12.66 -14.38
C ILE A 69 0.94 13.92 -15.02
N LYS A 70 1.20 14.09 -16.32
CA LYS A 70 0.69 15.21 -17.11
C LYS A 70 -0.84 15.13 -17.20
N ARG A 71 -1.52 16.14 -16.64
CA ARG A 71 -2.99 16.18 -16.53
C ARG A 71 -3.69 16.51 -17.85
N ASP A 72 -2.96 17.09 -18.79
CA ASP A 72 -3.39 17.45 -20.14
C ASP A 72 -3.16 16.33 -21.16
N ALA A 73 -2.73 15.14 -20.70
CA ALA A 73 -2.59 13.97 -21.57
C ALA A 73 -3.95 13.61 -22.21
N PRO A 74 -4.01 13.35 -23.53
CA PRO A 74 -5.23 12.93 -24.21
C PRO A 74 -5.84 11.65 -23.61
N ASP A 75 -4.97 10.74 -23.16
CA ASP A 75 -5.34 9.58 -22.37
C ASP A 75 -4.60 9.62 -21.03
N LEU A 76 -5.32 10.06 -20.00
CA LEU A 76 -4.77 10.14 -18.66
C LEU A 76 -4.51 8.75 -18.06
N HIS A 77 -5.27 7.71 -18.44
CA HIS A 77 -5.03 6.36 -17.92
C HIS A 77 -3.73 5.80 -18.49
N GLN A 78 -3.54 5.90 -19.81
CA GLN A 78 -2.30 5.46 -20.46
C GLN A 78 -1.08 6.23 -19.94
N ALA A 79 -1.20 7.53 -19.66
CA ALA A 79 -0.11 8.31 -19.08
C ALA A 79 0.39 7.79 -17.72
N TRP A 80 -0.49 7.17 -16.92
CA TRP A 80 -0.08 6.50 -15.67
C TRP A 80 0.68 5.20 -15.97
N LEU A 81 0.16 4.36 -16.87
CA LEU A 81 0.79 3.09 -17.24
C LEU A 81 2.19 3.33 -17.85
N ASP A 82 2.30 4.30 -18.75
CA ASP A 82 3.57 4.70 -19.36
C ASP A 82 4.58 5.16 -18.31
N TYR A 83 4.12 5.90 -17.29
CA TYR A 83 4.97 6.31 -16.19
C TYR A 83 5.45 5.09 -15.37
N PHE A 84 4.57 4.14 -15.08
CA PHE A 84 4.94 2.93 -14.34
C PHE A 84 6.01 2.12 -15.06
N VAL A 85 5.84 1.93 -16.38
CA VAL A 85 6.80 1.21 -17.21
C VAL A 85 8.11 1.99 -17.32
N LYS A 86 8.05 3.29 -17.61
CA LYS A 86 9.24 4.13 -17.82
C LYS A 86 10.14 4.20 -16.59
N TYR A 87 9.56 4.19 -15.39
CA TYR A 87 10.29 4.36 -14.14
C TYR A 87 10.33 3.08 -13.29
N ASN A 88 9.96 1.93 -13.84
CA ASN A 88 9.92 0.64 -13.15
C ASN A 88 9.24 0.71 -11.77
N ILE A 89 8.10 1.40 -11.72
CA ILE A 89 7.45 1.75 -10.44
C ILE A 89 7.08 0.51 -9.62
N LEU A 90 6.62 -0.56 -10.26
CA LEU A 90 6.28 -1.81 -9.57
C LEU A 90 7.49 -2.44 -8.87
N GLU A 91 8.64 -2.48 -9.56
CA GLU A 91 9.88 -3.04 -9.01
C GLU A 91 10.40 -2.20 -7.83
N SER A 92 10.46 -0.88 -7.99
CA SER A 92 10.88 0.02 -6.90
C SER A 92 9.93 -0.04 -5.71
N MET A 93 8.63 -0.25 -5.95
CA MET A 93 7.66 -0.41 -4.87
C MET A 93 7.79 -1.76 -4.17
N ASP A 94 8.00 -2.85 -4.91
CA ASP A 94 8.25 -4.17 -4.32
C ASP A 94 9.55 -4.16 -3.49
N GLU A 95 10.62 -3.52 -3.96
CA GLU A 95 11.85 -3.35 -3.18
C GLU A 95 11.57 -2.59 -1.87
N ALA A 96 10.95 -1.40 -1.97
CA ALA A 96 10.64 -0.58 -0.80
C ALA A 96 9.71 -1.27 0.21
N LEU A 97 8.72 -2.03 -0.27
CA LEU A 97 7.79 -2.79 0.58
C LEU A 97 8.45 -4.03 1.19
N SER A 98 9.41 -4.65 0.50
CA SER A 98 10.17 -5.78 1.04
C SER A 98 11.05 -5.36 2.21
N GLU A 99 11.63 -4.16 2.12
CA GLU A 99 12.49 -3.58 3.14
C GLU A 99 11.74 -2.91 4.29
N ILE A 100 10.40 -2.79 4.18
CA ILE A 100 9.64 -2.11 5.23
C ILE A 100 9.70 -2.88 6.55
N GLU A 101 10.02 -2.13 7.60
CA GLU A 101 9.96 -2.55 9.01
C GLU A 101 8.97 -1.64 9.75
N PHE A 102 8.24 -2.22 10.70
CA PHE A 102 7.21 -1.49 11.47
C PHE A 102 7.67 -1.30 12.91
N ASP A 103 7.72 -0.05 13.35
CA ASP A 103 8.09 0.37 14.71
C ASP A 103 6.91 0.81 15.59
#